data_AF-A0A4S4FZ62-F1
#
_entry.id   AF-A0A4S4FZ62-F1
#
_cell.length_a   1.000
_cell.length_b   1.000
_cell.length_c   1.000
_cell.angle_alpha   90.00
_cell.angle_beta   90.00
_cell.angle_gamma   90.00
#
_symmetry.space_group_name_H-M   'P 1'
#
loop_
_entity.id
_entity.type
_entity.pdbx_description
1 polymer ?
#
loop_
_entity_poly.entity_id
_entity_poly.type
_entity_poly.pdbx_seq_one_letter_code
_entity_poly.pdbx_strand_id
1 'polypeptide(L)'
;MKYLYEAILTPWSGGWEAEFPDLGIHTQGESLRDAVFMAQDLLALWISQALREGRELPEPCMEHRAPDGGRVVAVVVDCDASLPDVPTMTVQEAADVLDVSTARIHALIRSGVIGARKIGSARLVSAVDVMAYFNSPRAAGRPKKAATA
;
A
#
# COMPACT_ATOMS: atom_id res chain seq x y z
N MET A 1 6.69 8.93 -9.30
CA MET A 1 6.34 9.36 -10.68
C MET A 1 4.99 10.02 -10.60
N LYS A 2 4.75 11.08 -11.39
CA LYS A 2 3.49 11.83 -11.33
C LYS A 2 2.49 11.27 -12.34
N TYR A 3 1.27 11.02 -11.87
CA TYR A 3 0.16 10.57 -12.69
C TYR A 3 -1.03 11.48 -12.47
N LEU A 4 -1.77 11.75 -13.55
CA LEU A 4 -2.89 12.67 -13.59
C LEU A 4 -4.08 11.95 -14.21
N TYR A 5 -5.21 11.96 -13.52
CA TYR A 5 -6.51 11.48 -14.03
C TYR A 5 -7.61 12.43 -13.58
N GLU A 6 -8.70 12.48 -14.35
CA GLU A 6 -9.91 13.20 -13.94
C GLU A 6 -10.81 12.30 -13.10
N ALA A 7 -11.27 12.83 -11.96
CA ALA A 7 -12.37 12.29 -11.20
C ALA A 7 -13.66 13.04 -11.55
N ILE A 8 -14.75 12.30 -11.78
CA ILE A 8 -16.11 12.84 -11.83
C ILE A 8 -16.71 12.72 -10.42
N LEU A 9 -17.10 13.86 -9.85
CA LEU A 9 -17.74 13.94 -8.54
C LEU A 9 -19.23 14.19 -8.71
N THR A 10 -20.05 13.29 -8.18
CA THR A 10 -21.51 13.33 -8.29
C THR A 10 -22.14 13.42 -6.91
N PRO A 11 -22.97 14.44 -6.62
CA PRO A 11 -23.64 14.55 -5.33
C PRO A 11 -24.78 13.52 -5.21
N TRP A 12 -24.99 13.01 -4.01
CA TRP A 12 -26.14 12.16 -3.67
C TRP A 12 -26.63 12.46 -2.24
N SER A 13 -27.68 11.76 -1.77
CA SER A 13 -28.30 12.07 -0.47
C SER A 13 -27.38 11.90 0.74
N GLY A 14 -26.33 11.07 0.64
CA GLY A 14 -25.39 10.77 1.72
C GLY A 14 -24.02 11.43 1.58
N GLY A 15 -23.79 12.28 0.57
CA GLY A 15 -22.50 12.93 0.34
C GLY A 15 -22.17 13.05 -1.15
N TRP A 16 -20.93 12.68 -1.49
CA TRP A 16 -20.39 12.76 -2.85
C TRP A 16 -19.73 11.44 -3.21
N GLU A 17 -20.04 10.95 -4.41
CA GLU A 17 -19.30 9.87 -5.06
C GLU A 17 -18.22 10.48 -5.94
N ALA A 18 -17.06 9.84 -6.01
CA ALA A 18 -15.96 10.18 -6.90
C ALA A 18 -15.57 8.96 -7.74
N GLU A 19 -15.63 9.10 -9.06
CA GLU A 19 -15.31 8.06 -10.03
C GLU A 19 -14.12 8.50 -10.89
N PHE A 20 -13.17 7.59 -11.16
CA PHE A 20 -12.19 7.74 -12.24
C PHE A 20 -12.61 6.86 -13.42
N PRO A 21 -13.29 7.40 -14.45
CA PRO A 21 -13.90 6.58 -15.50
C PRO A 21 -12.88 5.75 -16.29
N ASP A 22 -11.71 6.33 -16.60
CA ASP A 22 -10.63 5.66 -17.34
C ASP A 22 -10.07 4.42 -16.60
N LEU A 23 -10.25 4.39 -15.28
CA LEU A 23 -9.74 3.33 -14.41
C LEU A 23 -10.84 2.39 -13.90
N GLY A 24 -12.11 2.78 -14.05
CA GLY A 24 -13.26 2.03 -13.56
C GLY A 24 -13.30 1.88 -12.03
N ILE A 25 -12.78 2.86 -11.29
CA ILE A 25 -12.71 2.84 -9.82
C ILE A 25 -13.50 3.99 -9.20
N HIS A 26 -14.07 3.74 -8.02
CA HIS A 26 -14.92 4.68 -7.31
C HIS A 26 -14.60 4.72 -5.82
N THR A 27 -14.89 5.85 -5.20
CA THR A 27 -14.90 6.07 -3.74
C THR A 27 -15.96 7.12 -3.40
N GLN A 28 -16.11 7.42 -2.13
CA GLN A 28 -17.10 8.40 -1.66
C GLN A 28 -16.57 9.16 -0.44
N GLY A 29 -17.16 10.33 -0.19
CA GLY A 29 -16.93 11.11 1.01
C GLY A 29 -18.18 11.89 1.43
N GLU A 30 -18.23 12.30 2.69
CA GLU A 30 -19.40 12.98 3.26
C GLU A 30 -19.57 14.41 2.72
N SER A 31 -18.51 14.99 2.16
CA SER A 31 -18.50 16.30 1.52
C SER A 31 -17.68 16.28 0.23
N LEU A 32 -17.81 17.31 -0.61
CA LEU A 32 -17.01 17.45 -1.82
C LEU A 32 -15.51 17.37 -1.52
N ARG A 33 -15.06 18.05 -0.45
CA ARG A 33 -13.65 18.03 -0.03
C ARG A 33 -13.21 16.63 0.36
N ASP A 34 -14.03 15.95 1.14
CA ASP A 34 -13.76 14.59 1.61
C ASP A 34 -13.70 13.61 0.45
N ALA A 35 -14.64 13.68 -0.49
CA ALA A 35 -14.62 12.85 -1.69
C ALA A 35 -13.38 13.08 -2.57
N VAL A 36 -12.92 14.34 -2.73
CA VAL A 36 -11.65 14.63 -3.44
C VAL A 36 -10.44 14.05 -2.70
N PHE A 37 -10.42 14.15 -1.36
CA PHE A 37 -9.36 13.57 -0.54
C PHE A 37 -9.32 12.04 -0.70
N MET A 38 -10.47 11.39 -0.58
CA MET A 38 -10.63 9.95 -0.78
C MET A 38 -10.26 9.52 -2.21
N ALA A 39 -10.58 10.34 -3.22
CA ALA A 39 -10.23 10.08 -4.62
C ALA A 39 -8.71 10.11 -4.84
N GLN A 40 -7.98 11.02 -4.18
CA GLN A 40 -6.51 11.05 -4.25
C GLN A 40 -5.89 9.75 -3.72
N ASP A 41 -6.34 9.29 -2.55
CA ASP A 41 -5.83 8.06 -1.93
C ASP A 41 -6.16 6.83 -2.79
N LEU A 42 -7.39 6.75 -3.31
CA LEU A 42 -7.80 5.69 -4.23
C LEU A 42 -6.91 5.65 -5.48
N LEU A 43 -6.65 6.81 -6.10
CA LEU A 43 -5.82 6.91 -7.29
C LEU A 43 -4.38 6.44 -7.03
N ALA A 44 -3.78 6.90 -5.92
CA ALA A 44 -2.45 6.49 -5.53
C ALA A 44 -2.36 4.98 -5.29
N LEU A 45 -3.34 4.41 -4.59
CA LEU A 45 -3.41 2.97 -4.31
C LEU A 45 -3.50 2.16 -5.60
N TRP A 46 -4.43 2.51 -6.49
CA TRP A 46 -4.67 1.76 -7.72
C TRP A 46 -3.45 1.79 -8.65
N ILE A 47 -2.83 2.96 -8.84
CA ILE A 47 -1.64 3.11 -9.68
C ILE A 47 -0.46 2.32 -9.09
N SER A 48 -0.23 2.42 -7.78
CA SER A 48 0.86 1.69 -7.12
C SER A 48 0.69 0.17 -7.32
N GLN A 49 -0.55 -0.32 -7.22
CA GLN A 49 -0.86 -1.73 -7.47
C GLN A 49 -0.63 -2.12 -8.94
N ALA A 50 -1.12 -1.33 -9.89
CA ALA A 50 -0.94 -1.60 -11.32
C ALA A 50 0.55 -1.66 -11.70
N LEU A 51 1.37 -0.72 -11.21
CA LEU A 51 2.82 -0.70 -11.43
C LEU A 51 3.51 -1.95 -10.85
N ARG A 52 3.10 -2.39 -9.66
CA ARG A 52 3.63 -3.61 -9.02
C ARG A 52 3.29 -4.87 -9.80
N GLU A 53 2.09 -4.93 -10.36
CA GLU A 53 1.61 -6.06 -11.16
C GLU A 53 2.16 -6.02 -12.59
N GLY A 54 2.90 -4.97 -12.97
CA GLY A 54 3.36 -4.75 -14.33
C GLY A 54 2.22 -4.52 -15.32
N ARG A 55 1.05 -4.06 -14.84
CA ARG A 55 -0.07 -3.69 -15.69
C ARG A 55 0.21 -2.35 -16.37
N GLU A 56 -0.21 -2.23 -17.63
CA GLU A 56 -0.24 -0.95 -18.31
C GLU A 56 -1.30 -0.04 -17.67
N LEU A 57 -0.96 1.24 -17.51
CA LEU A 57 -1.88 2.26 -17.03
C LEU A 57 -2.70 2.78 -18.22
N PRO A 58 -4.05 2.80 -18.15
CA PRO A 58 -4.89 3.41 -19.18
C PRO A 58 -4.51 4.88 -19.40
N GLU A 59 -4.55 5.35 -20.65
CA GLU A 59 -4.30 6.76 -20.96
C GLU A 59 -5.43 7.64 -20.41
N PRO A 60 -5.14 8.72 -19.66
CA PRO A 60 -6.18 9.56 -19.06
C PRO A 60 -6.92 10.38 -20.13
N CYS A 61 -8.24 10.32 -20.11
CA CYS A 61 -9.11 11.25 -20.82
C CYS A 61 -9.30 12.52 -19.97
N MET A 62 -9.00 13.68 -20.55
CA MET A 62 -9.08 14.99 -19.88
C MET A 62 -10.26 15.84 -20.38
N GLU A 63 -11.31 15.17 -20.88
CA GLU A 63 -12.49 15.82 -21.47
C GLU A 63 -13.80 15.31 -20.86
N HIS A 64 -13.74 14.74 -19.65
CA HIS A 64 -14.94 14.22 -18.99
C HIS A 64 -15.95 15.33 -18.72
N ARG A 65 -17.22 14.92 -18.66
CA ARG A 65 -18.33 15.81 -18.30
C ARG A 65 -19.04 15.25 -17.09
N ALA A 66 -19.17 16.08 -16.07
CA ALA A 66 -19.97 15.74 -14.92
C ALA A 66 -21.48 15.84 -15.24
N PRO A 67 -22.31 14.99 -14.62
CA PRO A 67 -23.76 15.16 -14.66
C PRO A 67 -24.19 16.46 -13.95
N ASP A 68 -25.48 16.81 -14.05
CA ASP A 68 -26.04 17.99 -13.40
C ASP A 68 -25.73 18.01 -11.89
N GLY A 69 -25.17 19.14 -11.44
CA GLY A 69 -24.73 19.31 -10.05
C GLY A 69 -23.38 18.70 -9.71
N GLY A 70 -22.81 17.87 -10.58
CA GLY A 70 -21.49 17.26 -10.42
C GLY A 70 -20.32 18.19 -10.76
N ARG A 71 -19.09 17.72 -10.53
CA ARG A 71 -17.83 18.42 -10.82
C ARG A 71 -16.82 17.47 -11.45
N VAL A 72 -16.01 17.97 -12.37
CA VAL A 72 -14.81 17.25 -12.83
C VAL A 72 -13.61 17.86 -12.10
N VAL A 73 -12.76 17.01 -11.53
CA VAL A 73 -11.57 17.43 -10.79
C VAL A 73 -10.37 16.64 -11.30
N ALA A 74 -9.34 17.36 -11.75
CA ALA A 74 -8.04 16.80 -12.06
C ALA A 74 -7.29 16.42 -10.76
N VAL A 75 -6.94 15.14 -10.60
CA VAL A 75 -6.22 14.63 -9.43
C VAL A 75 -4.84 14.16 -9.85
N VAL A 76 -3.81 14.72 -9.22
CA VAL A 76 -2.41 14.32 -9.42
C VAL A 76 -1.91 13.57 -8.20
N VAL A 77 -1.27 12.43 -8.43
CA VAL A 77 -0.54 11.68 -7.41
C VAL A 77 0.92 11.51 -7.83
N ASP A 78 1.83 11.62 -6.86
CA ASP A 78 3.23 11.22 -7.04
C ASP A 78 3.44 9.89 -6.33
N CYS A 79 3.45 8.80 -7.08
CA CYS A 79 3.61 7.44 -6.55
C CYS A 79 4.47 6.58 -7.47
N ASP A 80 4.87 5.42 -6.98
CA ASP A 80 5.60 4.39 -7.71
C ASP A 80 5.04 3.01 -7.34
N ALA A 81 5.71 1.92 -7.72
CA ALA A 81 5.26 0.58 -7.35
C ALA A 81 5.34 0.29 -5.84
N SER A 82 5.89 1.20 -5.03
CA SER A 82 5.92 1.08 -3.58
C SER A 82 4.62 1.64 -2.97
N LEU A 83 3.92 0.78 -2.23
CA LEU A 83 2.77 1.19 -1.44
C LEU A 83 3.18 2.29 -0.43
N PRO A 84 2.38 3.36 -0.28
CA PRO A 84 2.19 3.91 1.06
C PRO A 84 1.55 2.79 1.91
N ASP A 85 2.20 2.44 3.01
CA ASP A 85 1.76 1.44 4.00
C ASP A 85 1.53 -0.01 3.54
N VAL A 86 2.61 -0.71 3.17
CA VAL A 86 2.70 -2.08 3.75
C VAL A 86 2.79 -1.85 5.26
N PRO A 87 1.91 -2.42 6.11
CA PRO A 87 2.04 -2.27 7.54
C PRO A 87 3.46 -2.70 7.91
N THR A 88 4.19 -1.78 8.51
CA THR A 88 5.56 -2.02 8.92
C THR A 88 5.69 -1.86 10.42
N MET A 89 6.64 -2.57 10.98
CA MET A 89 7.02 -2.42 12.38
C MET A 89 8.53 -2.27 12.48
N THR A 90 9.00 -1.76 13.61
CA THR A 90 10.41 -1.71 13.94
C THR A 90 10.97 -3.13 14.11
N VAL A 91 12.30 -3.25 14.01
CA VAL A 91 12.99 -4.51 14.32
C VAL A 91 12.70 -4.98 15.75
N GLN A 92 12.52 -4.05 16.70
CA GLN A 92 12.22 -4.38 18.09
C GLN A 92 10.81 -4.93 18.25
N GLU A 93 9.80 -4.26 17.68
CA GLU A 93 8.42 -4.75 17.73
C GLU A 93 8.29 -6.14 17.08
N ALA A 94 9.00 -6.40 15.98
CA ALA A 94 9.02 -7.73 15.37
C ALA A 94 9.67 -8.79 16.26
N ALA A 95 10.71 -8.41 17.01
CA ALA A 95 11.36 -9.28 17.97
C ALA A 95 10.38 -9.64 19.11
N ASP A 96 9.64 -8.66 19.60
CA ASP A 96 8.63 -8.82 20.65
C ASP A 96 7.46 -9.70 20.18
N VAL A 97 6.95 -9.48 18.96
CA VAL A 97 5.85 -10.27 18.35
C VAL A 97 6.26 -11.74 18.17
N LEU A 98 7.50 -12.00 17.75
CA LEU A 98 7.97 -13.36 17.45
C LEU A 98 8.56 -14.10 18.65
N ASP A 99 8.69 -13.42 19.80
CA ASP A 99 9.42 -13.86 20.99
C ASP A 99 10.84 -14.33 20.68
N VAL A 100 11.61 -13.47 20.01
CA VAL A 100 13.01 -13.75 19.63
C VAL A 100 13.89 -12.52 19.83
N SER A 101 15.21 -12.68 19.74
CA SER A 101 16.12 -11.53 19.77
C SER A 101 16.09 -10.72 18.47
N THR A 102 16.42 -9.43 18.54
CA THR A 102 16.63 -8.57 17.36
C THR A 102 17.70 -9.12 16.41
N ALA A 103 18.72 -9.81 16.94
CA ALA A 103 19.71 -10.53 16.14
C ALA A 103 19.08 -11.66 15.30
N ARG A 104 18.05 -12.34 15.81
CA ARG A 104 17.29 -13.33 15.05
C ARG A 104 16.46 -12.67 13.95
N ILE A 105 15.84 -11.52 14.22
CA ILE A 105 15.15 -10.73 13.18
C ILE A 105 16.11 -10.36 12.05
N HIS A 106 17.31 -9.88 12.38
CA HIS A 106 18.34 -9.60 11.36
C HIS A 106 18.77 -10.85 10.57
N ALA A 107 18.82 -12.02 11.21
CA ALA A 107 19.08 -13.27 10.51
C ALA A 107 17.95 -13.62 9.52
N LEU A 108 16.68 -13.44 9.92
CA LEU A 108 15.50 -13.67 9.07
C LEU A 108 15.44 -12.70 7.88
N ILE A 109 15.82 -11.43 8.10
CA ILE A 109 15.97 -10.44 7.03
C ILE A 109 17.06 -10.88 6.05
N ARG A 110 18.24 -11.26 6.55
CA ARG A 110 19.35 -11.72 5.69
C ARG A 110 19.01 -13.00 4.91
N SER A 111 18.19 -13.89 5.46
CA SER A 111 17.74 -15.10 4.77
C SER A 111 16.54 -14.86 3.85
N GLY A 112 16.04 -13.62 3.73
CA GLY A 112 14.88 -13.28 2.89
C GLY A 112 13.53 -13.77 3.40
N VAL A 113 13.45 -14.22 4.65
CA VAL A 113 12.20 -14.70 5.26
C VAL A 113 11.30 -13.54 5.67
N ILE A 114 11.91 -12.41 6.08
CA ILE A 114 11.21 -11.17 6.42
C ILE A 114 11.77 -10.05 5.56
N GLY A 115 10.90 -9.40 4.78
CA GLY A 115 11.22 -8.20 4.03
C GLY A 115 11.52 -7.02 4.95
N ALA A 116 12.50 -6.20 4.57
CA ALA A 116 12.83 -4.96 5.27
C ALA A 116 13.17 -3.84 4.30
N ARG A 117 12.75 -2.62 4.62
CA ARG A 117 13.09 -1.41 3.87
C ARG A 117 13.58 -0.30 4.81
N LYS A 118 14.43 0.57 4.30
CA LYS A 118 14.87 1.77 5.04
C LYS A 118 13.88 2.90 4.77
N ILE A 119 13.29 3.46 5.82
CA ILE A 119 12.43 4.65 5.76
C ILE A 119 13.03 5.71 6.67
N GLY A 120 13.51 6.80 6.08
CA GLY A 120 14.27 7.83 6.80
C GLY A 120 15.54 7.24 7.47
N SER A 121 15.66 7.42 8.77
CA SER A 121 16.75 6.86 9.58
C SER A 121 16.46 5.44 10.10
N ALA A 122 15.20 4.98 10.04
CA ALA A 122 14.78 3.71 10.59
C ALA A 122 14.82 2.58 9.54
N ARG A 123 15.10 1.36 10.00
CA ARG A 123 14.87 0.14 9.21
C ARG A 123 13.57 -0.48 9.71
N LEU A 124 12.58 -0.53 8.82
CA LEU A 124 11.27 -1.09 9.10
C LEU A 124 11.12 -2.44 8.40
N VAL A 125 10.45 -3.36 9.07
CA VAL A 125 10.20 -4.72 8.58
C VAL A 125 8.74 -4.89 8.19
N SER A 126 8.48 -5.77 7.22
CA SER A 126 7.13 -6.13 6.78
C SER A 126 6.36 -6.81 7.90
N ALA A 127 5.30 -6.18 8.41
CA ALA A 127 4.46 -6.79 9.44
C ALA A 127 3.75 -8.04 8.90
N VAL A 128 3.47 -8.08 7.60
CA VAL A 128 2.87 -9.25 6.93
C VAL A 128 3.80 -10.46 7.01
N ASP A 129 5.09 -10.28 6.71
CA ASP A 129 6.06 -11.39 6.73
C ASP A 129 6.31 -11.87 8.17
N VAL A 130 6.33 -10.93 9.12
CA VAL A 130 6.43 -11.25 10.55
C VAL A 130 5.25 -12.12 10.98
N MET A 131 4.01 -11.73 10.65
CA MET A 131 2.83 -12.52 11.02
C MET A 131 2.75 -13.86 10.28
N ALA A 132 3.18 -13.91 9.01
CA ALA A 132 3.28 -15.17 8.28
C ALA A 132 4.28 -16.12 8.96
N TYR A 133 5.44 -15.61 9.38
CA TYR A 133 6.44 -16.37 10.13
C TYR A 133 5.96 -16.78 11.54
N PHE A 134 5.14 -15.95 12.20
CA PHE A 134 4.49 -16.31 13.46
C PHE A 134 3.54 -17.50 13.29
N ASN A 135 2.71 -17.47 12.25
CA ASN A 135 1.68 -18.47 11.98
C ASN A 135 2.21 -19.78 11.35
N SER A 136 3.46 -19.79 10.88
CA SER A 136 4.06 -21.00 10.29
C SER A 136 4.42 -22.07 11.35
N PRO A 137 4.15 -23.37 11.10
CA PRO A 137 4.42 -24.43 12.06
C PRO A 137 5.91 -24.52 12.41
N ARG A 138 6.24 -24.42 13.71
CA ARG A 138 7.63 -24.54 14.19
C ARG A 138 7.86 -25.95 14.74
N ALA A 139 8.81 -26.70 14.17
CA ALA A 139 9.39 -27.83 14.87
C ALA A 139 10.17 -27.30 16.06
N ALA A 140 9.81 -27.71 17.28
CA ALA A 140 10.53 -27.32 18.48
C ALA A 140 11.98 -27.86 18.42
N GLY A 141 12.97 -26.98 18.59
CA GLY A 141 14.38 -27.38 18.71
C GLY A 141 15.38 -26.36 18.18
N ARG A 142 16.51 -26.24 18.87
CA ARG A 142 17.69 -25.51 18.38
C ARG A 142 18.21 -26.21 17.11
N PRO A 143 18.45 -25.50 15.99
CA PRO A 143 19.14 -26.09 14.84
C PRO A 143 20.44 -26.75 15.31
N LYS A 144 20.57 -28.06 15.10
CA LYS A 144 21.79 -28.79 15.49
C LYS A 144 22.95 -28.17 14.71
N LYS A 145 24.00 -27.77 15.42
CA LYS A 145 25.24 -27.30 14.80
C LYS A 145 25.72 -28.42 13.88
N ALA A 146 25.78 -28.18 12.57
CA ALA A 146 26.40 -29.11 11.65
C ALA A 146 27.84 -29.32 12.12
N ALA A 147 28.24 -30.57 12.32
CA ALA A 147 29.61 -30.92 12.65
C ALA A 147 30.47 -30.56 11.44
N THR A 148 31.39 -29.62 11.62
CA THR A 148 32.43 -29.34 10.63
C THR A 148 33.35 -30.56 10.57
N ALA A 149 33.48 -31.15 9.38
CA ALA A 149 34.50 -32.17 9.07
C ALA A 149 35.86 -31.50 8.83
#